data_AF-A0A1S2G0B4-F1
#
_entry.id   AF-A0A1S2G0B4-F1
#
_cell.length_a   1.000
_cell.length_b   1.000
_cell.length_c   1.000
_cell.angle_alpha   90.00
_cell.angle_beta   90.00
_cell.angle_gamma   90.00
#
_symmetry.space_group_name_H-M   'P 1'
#
loop_
_entity.id
_entity.type
_entity.pdbx_description
1 polymer ?
#
loop_
_entity_poly.entity_id
_entity_poly.type
_entity_poly.pdbx_seq_one_letter_code
_entity_poly.pdbx_strand_id
1 'polypeptide(L)'
;MKKLAVMIAIASILSGCMTKDSLNTLKKLVVEKEIKDYVASNYPIESLEIDLLSSEIYDNCMDVINISQLSLVKIELNKETRYVLKSSVDTKPLKKCVDNYLAKKPVSNDAMEALISNPYYEKYKNEPDVREIINKAKIDNLITYHEQKEILDLVRNKRLNQALAENKIWYQKQIHDL
;
A
#
# COMPACT_ATOMS: atom_id res chain seq x y z
N MET A 1 26.06 8.38 1.02
CA MET A 1 26.71 7.10 1.42
C MET A 1 25.85 5.84 1.20
N LYS A 2 24.52 5.91 0.92
CA LYS A 2 23.66 4.72 0.72
C LYS A 2 23.95 3.89 -0.56
N LYS A 3 24.51 4.47 -1.62
CA LYS A 3 24.78 3.76 -2.89
C LYS A 3 25.95 2.77 -2.83
N LEU A 4 26.89 2.93 -1.88
CA LEU A 4 28.08 2.10 -1.80
C LEU A 4 27.81 0.74 -1.12
N ALA A 5 26.87 0.70 -0.15
CA ALA A 5 26.49 -0.52 0.55
C ALA A 5 25.74 -1.52 -0.37
N VAL A 6 24.99 -1.02 -1.35
CA VAL A 6 24.23 -1.86 -2.30
C VAL A 6 25.17 -2.60 -3.28
N MET A 7 26.32 -2.03 -3.64
CA MET A 7 27.25 -2.68 -4.56
C MET A 7 28.10 -3.79 -3.92
N ILE A 8 28.45 -3.68 -2.63
CA ILE A 8 29.29 -4.68 -1.96
C ILE A 8 28.52 -5.99 -1.68
N ALA A 9 27.20 -5.90 -1.48
CA ALA A 9 26.36 -7.09 -1.29
C ALA A 9 26.24 -7.96 -2.56
N ILE A 10 26.47 -7.42 -3.76
CA ILE A 10 26.26 -8.16 -5.02
C ILE A 10 27.49 -9.02 -5.38
N ALA A 11 28.71 -8.56 -5.06
CA ALA A 11 29.94 -9.25 -5.44
C ALA A 11 30.18 -10.58 -4.69
N SER A 12 29.67 -10.70 -3.46
CA SER A 12 29.88 -11.88 -2.60
C SER A 12 28.89 -13.03 -2.85
N ILE A 13 27.89 -12.85 -3.72
CA ILE A 13 26.86 -13.88 -3.99
C ILE A 13 27.24 -14.83 -5.14
N LEU A 14 28.40 -14.60 -5.77
CA LEU A 14 28.91 -15.44 -6.86
C LEU A 14 29.56 -16.76 -6.37
N SER A 15 29.78 -16.94 -5.07
CA SER A 15 30.45 -18.12 -4.48
C SER A 15 29.51 -19.17 -3.87
N GLY A 16 28.18 -19.04 -4.06
CA GLY A 16 27.19 -20.04 -3.60
C GLY A 16 26.87 -20.04 -2.10
N CYS A 17 27.69 -19.41 -1.25
CA CYS A 17 27.39 -19.17 0.16
C CYS A 17 27.09 -17.68 0.40
N MET A 18 25.83 -17.37 0.71
CA MET A 18 25.43 -16.02 1.10
C MET A 18 25.89 -15.76 2.55
N THR A 19 26.65 -14.69 2.77
CA THR A 19 27.04 -14.31 4.14
C THR A 19 25.80 -13.86 4.92
N LYS A 20 25.87 -13.92 6.27
CA LYS A 20 24.79 -13.44 7.14
C LYS A 20 24.44 -11.97 6.87
N ASP A 21 25.46 -11.14 6.62
CA ASP A 21 25.26 -9.71 6.35
C ASP A 21 24.61 -9.46 4.98
N SER A 22 25.02 -10.22 3.96
CA SER A 22 24.37 -10.17 2.63
C SER A 22 22.92 -10.65 2.72
N LEU A 23 22.64 -11.72 3.48
CA LEU A 23 21.28 -12.20 3.70
C LEU A 23 20.41 -11.16 4.41
N ASN A 24 20.92 -10.52 5.46
CA ASN A 24 20.19 -9.47 6.18
C ASN A 24 19.88 -8.26 5.28
N THR A 25 20.85 -7.86 4.46
CA THR A 25 20.67 -6.75 3.51
C THR A 25 19.61 -7.09 2.47
N LEU A 26 19.67 -8.30 1.90
CA LEU A 26 18.69 -8.77 0.92
C LEU A 26 17.30 -8.95 1.53
N LYS A 27 17.21 -9.48 2.77
CA LYS A 27 15.95 -9.58 3.51
C LYS A 27 15.30 -8.20 3.61
N LYS A 28 16.06 -7.19 4.03
CA LYS A 28 15.54 -5.82 4.14
C LYS A 28 15.00 -5.30 2.81
N LEU A 29 15.82 -5.35 1.75
CA LEU A 29 15.44 -4.84 0.43
C LEU A 29 14.19 -5.53 -0.13
N VAL A 30 14.11 -6.86 0.02
CA VAL A 30 13.01 -7.65 -0.52
C VAL A 30 11.71 -7.41 0.26
N VAL A 31 11.77 -7.32 1.59
CA VAL A 31 10.57 -7.06 2.42
C VAL A 31 10.10 -5.63 2.28
N GLU A 32 11.00 -4.63 2.29
CA GLU A 32 10.63 -3.23 2.04
C GLU A 32 9.94 -3.09 0.67
N LYS A 33 10.41 -3.83 -0.35
CA LYS A 33 9.75 -3.88 -1.65
C LYS A 33 8.35 -4.51 -1.59
N GLU A 34 8.19 -5.65 -0.92
CA GLU A 34 6.87 -6.30 -0.75
C GLU A 34 5.89 -5.37 -0.02
N ILE A 35 6.35 -4.66 1.02
CA ILE A 35 5.55 -3.65 1.73
C ILE A 35 5.16 -2.53 0.77
N LYS A 36 6.12 -1.94 0.04
CA LYS A 36 5.87 -0.85 -0.90
C LYS A 36 4.85 -1.24 -1.97
N ASP A 37 5.03 -2.40 -2.59
CA ASP A 37 4.14 -2.90 -3.65
C ASP A 37 2.74 -3.17 -3.08
N TYR A 38 2.63 -3.73 -1.86
CA TYR A 38 1.36 -3.94 -1.19
C TYR A 38 0.65 -2.62 -0.85
N VAL A 39 1.34 -1.68 -0.22
CA VAL A 39 0.78 -0.37 0.15
C VAL A 39 0.31 0.38 -1.08
N ALA A 40 1.13 0.48 -2.13
CA ALA A 40 0.77 1.17 -3.38
C ALA A 40 -0.46 0.56 -4.07
N SER A 41 -0.67 -0.76 -3.93
CA SER A 41 -1.80 -1.45 -4.54
C SER A 41 -3.09 -1.34 -3.73
N ASN A 42 -2.99 -1.05 -2.43
CA ASN A 42 -4.12 -1.19 -1.50
C ASN A 42 -4.49 0.10 -0.79
N TYR A 43 -3.65 1.12 -0.81
CA TYR A 43 -3.86 2.37 -0.09
C TYR A 43 -3.63 3.57 -1.03
N PRO A 44 -4.43 4.65 -0.90
CA PRO A 44 -4.32 5.85 -1.72
C PRO A 44 -3.20 6.78 -1.21
N ILE A 45 -1.97 6.26 -1.18
CA ILE A 45 -0.78 6.94 -0.64
C ILE A 45 0.14 7.32 -1.79
N GLU A 46 0.70 8.53 -1.76
CA GLU A 46 1.64 8.96 -2.79
C GLU A 46 2.97 8.21 -2.71
N SER A 47 3.63 8.02 -3.88
CA SER A 47 4.86 7.23 -3.95
C SER A 47 5.98 7.72 -3.02
N LEU A 48 6.11 9.03 -2.83
CA LEU A 48 7.14 9.61 -1.96
C LEU A 48 6.89 9.25 -0.49
N GLU A 49 5.64 9.30 -0.07
CA GLU A 49 5.21 8.94 1.28
C GLU A 49 5.31 7.43 1.52
N ILE A 50 5.01 6.61 0.50
CA ILE A 50 5.21 5.15 0.58
C ILE A 50 6.67 4.81 0.87
N ASP A 51 7.63 5.52 0.26
CA ASP A 51 9.06 5.26 0.51
C ASP A 51 9.45 5.49 1.97
N LEU A 52 8.88 6.51 2.61
CA LEU A 52 9.09 6.79 4.03
C LEU A 52 8.40 5.74 4.91
N LEU A 53 7.11 5.49 4.66
CA LEU A 53 6.31 4.53 5.43
C LEU A 53 6.84 3.11 5.33
N SER A 54 7.35 2.69 4.17
CA SER A 54 7.80 1.30 3.96
C SER A 54 8.95 0.93 4.89
N SER A 55 9.85 1.87 5.19
CA SER A 55 10.96 1.62 6.12
C SER A 55 10.47 1.56 7.57
N GLU A 56 9.56 2.45 7.97
CA GLU A 56 8.93 2.39 9.31
C GLU A 56 8.15 1.08 9.50
N ILE A 57 7.34 0.69 8.51
CA ILE A 57 6.56 -0.55 8.52
C ILE A 57 7.51 -1.75 8.57
N TYR A 58 8.61 -1.73 7.81
CA TYR A 58 9.61 -2.80 7.88
C TYR A 58 10.13 -2.97 9.30
N ASP A 59 10.55 -1.89 9.96
CA ASP A 59 11.08 -1.95 11.32
C ASP A 59 10.04 -2.47 12.33
N ASN A 60 8.75 -2.24 12.08
CA ASN A 60 7.66 -2.74 12.94
C ASN A 60 7.19 -4.17 12.61
N CYS A 61 7.38 -4.63 11.37
CA CYS A 61 6.74 -5.86 10.87
C CYS A 61 7.73 -6.95 10.44
N MET A 62 9.04 -6.71 10.40
CA MET A 62 9.97 -7.69 9.83
C MET A 62 10.12 -8.99 10.63
N ASP A 63 9.69 -9.00 11.90
CA ASP A 63 9.66 -10.20 12.78
C ASP A 63 8.47 -11.11 12.49
N VAL A 64 7.41 -10.59 11.85
CA VAL A 64 6.20 -11.38 11.59
C VAL A 64 6.37 -12.34 10.41
N ILE A 65 7.48 -12.24 9.68
CA ILE A 65 7.80 -13.10 8.53
C ILE A 65 9.19 -13.73 8.68
N ASN A 66 9.25 -15.06 8.57
CA ASN A 66 10.52 -15.79 8.62
C ASN A 66 11.14 -15.89 7.22
N ILE A 67 12.27 -15.22 7.01
CA ILE A 67 12.98 -15.18 5.72
C ILE A 67 14.36 -15.78 5.91
N SER A 68 14.61 -16.86 5.18
CA SER A 68 15.91 -17.51 5.04
C SER A 68 16.44 -17.34 3.62
N GLN A 69 17.68 -17.76 3.36
CA GLN A 69 18.20 -17.82 1.99
C GLN A 69 17.31 -18.66 1.06
N LEU A 70 16.69 -19.72 1.58
CA LEU A 70 15.79 -20.58 0.80
C LEU A 70 14.46 -19.89 0.46
N SER A 71 14.11 -18.80 1.13
CA SER A 71 12.92 -18.00 0.86
C SER A 71 13.11 -17.06 -0.34
N LEU A 72 14.36 -16.87 -0.80
CA LEU A 72 14.72 -15.92 -1.84
C LEU A 72 14.99 -16.63 -3.17
N VAL A 73 14.60 -16.00 -4.28
CA VAL A 73 14.95 -16.41 -5.65
C VAL A 73 15.66 -15.28 -6.35
N LYS A 74 16.76 -15.64 -7.02
CA LYS A 74 17.46 -14.75 -7.94
C LYS A 74 16.69 -14.73 -9.27
N ILE A 75 16.31 -13.55 -9.72
CA ILE A 75 15.72 -13.30 -11.04
C ILE A 75 16.60 -12.34 -11.82
N GLU A 76 16.49 -12.38 -13.14
CA GLU A 76 17.10 -11.40 -14.02
C GLU A 76 15.99 -10.58 -14.68
N LEU A 77 16.03 -9.27 -14.50
CA LEU A 77 15.05 -8.34 -15.06
C LEU A 77 15.80 -7.18 -15.69
N ASN A 78 15.58 -6.91 -16.99
CA ASN A 78 16.23 -5.82 -17.71
C ASN A 78 17.78 -5.84 -17.61
N LYS A 79 18.41 -7.02 -17.69
CA LYS A 79 19.86 -7.23 -17.50
C LYS A 79 20.38 -6.90 -16.10
N GLU A 80 19.49 -6.76 -15.12
CA GLU A 80 19.84 -6.59 -13.71
C GLU A 80 19.47 -7.85 -12.92
N THR A 81 20.41 -8.34 -12.11
CA THR A 81 20.14 -9.37 -11.11
C THR A 81 19.35 -8.76 -9.95
N ARG A 82 18.22 -9.38 -9.60
CA ARG A 82 17.39 -9.00 -8.44
C ARG A 82 17.06 -10.23 -7.61
N TYR A 83 16.79 -10.02 -6.32
CA TYR A 83 16.24 -11.05 -5.44
C TYR A 83 14.77 -10.72 -5.15
N VAL A 84 13.95 -11.76 -5.08
CA VAL A 84 12.52 -11.66 -4.73
C VAL A 84 12.15 -12.78 -3.77
N LEU A 85 11.04 -12.62 -3.05
CA LEU A 85 10.44 -13.73 -2.30
C LEU A 85 9.96 -14.80 -3.26
N LYS A 86 10.15 -16.06 -2.88
CA LYS A 86 9.44 -17.18 -3.53
C LYS A 86 7.94 -17.00 -3.37
N SER A 87 7.19 -17.37 -4.40
CA SER A 87 5.72 -17.41 -4.36
C SER A 87 5.16 -18.33 -3.27
N SER A 88 5.95 -19.31 -2.80
CA SER A 88 5.58 -20.21 -1.71
C SER A 88 5.74 -19.60 -0.31
N VAL A 89 6.34 -18.43 -0.18
CA VAL A 89 6.45 -17.73 1.10
C VAL A 89 5.10 -17.12 1.45
N ASP A 90 4.55 -17.46 2.61
CA ASP A 90 3.31 -16.85 3.09
C ASP A 90 3.55 -15.41 3.55
N THR A 91 3.07 -14.44 2.76
CA THR A 91 3.15 -13.01 3.10
C THR A 91 1.90 -12.48 3.81
N LYS A 92 0.91 -13.33 4.13
CA LYS A 92 -0.29 -12.91 4.87
C LYS A 92 0.03 -12.29 6.24
N PRO A 93 0.96 -12.85 7.06
CA PRO A 93 1.31 -12.22 8.33
C PRO A 93 1.88 -10.81 8.15
N LEU A 94 2.73 -10.62 7.15
CA LEU A 94 3.31 -9.32 6.80
C LEU A 94 2.21 -8.33 6.42
N LYS A 95 1.31 -8.70 5.50
CA LYS A 95 0.19 -7.86 5.05
C LYS A 95 -0.72 -7.45 6.20
N LYS A 96 -1.09 -8.39 7.07
CA LYS A 96 -1.86 -8.11 8.29
C LYS A 96 -1.14 -7.13 9.21
N CYS A 97 0.19 -7.26 9.35
CA CYS A 97 0.97 -6.29 10.12
C CYS A 97 0.96 -4.91 9.48
N VAL A 98 1.10 -4.81 8.15
CA VAL A 98 0.98 -3.55 7.41
C VAL A 98 -0.38 -2.90 7.65
N ASP A 99 -1.47 -3.65 7.50
CA ASP A 99 -2.83 -3.14 7.72
C ASP A 99 -3.02 -2.64 9.17
N ASN A 100 -2.54 -3.40 10.15
CA ASN A 100 -2.61 -3.01 11.56
C ASN A 100 -1.78 -1.75 11.86
N TYR A 101 -0.63 -1.58 11.21
CA TYR A 101 0.19 -0.38 11.33
C TYR A 101 -0.54 0.83 10.75
N LEU A 102 -1.06 0.71 9.53
CA LEU A 102 -1.76 1.79 8.82
C LEU A 102 -3.11 2.13 9.45
N ALA A 103 -3.76 1.19 10.14
CA ALA A 103 -4.97 1.42 10.93
C ALA A 103 -4.75 2.23 12.21
N LYS A 104 -3.49 2.51 12.57
CA LYS A 104 -3.12 3.34 13.73
C LYS A 104 -2.29 4.55 13.36
N LYS A 105 -1.75 4.57 12.14
CA LYS A 105 -0.89 5.64 11.64
C LYS A 105 -1.78 6.77 11.08
N PRO A 106 -1.73 7.98 11.64
CA PRO A 106 -2.39 9.14 11.05
C PRO A 106 -1.87 9.39 9.63
N VAL A 107 -2.76 9.83 8.74
CA VAL A 107 -2.35 10.33 7.43
C VAL A 107 -1.50 11.59 7.57
N SER A 108 -0.64 11.90 6.59
CA SER A 108 0.03 13.20 6.54
C SER A 108 -0.94 14.35 6.28
N ASN A 109 -0.48 15.58 6.51
CA ASN A 109 -1.22 16.79 6.16
C ASN A 109 -1.51 16.84 4.65
N ASP A 110 -0.56 16.44 3.81
CA ASP A 110 -0.73 16.44 2.35
C ASP A 110 -1.80 15.42 1.92
N ALA A 111 -1.78 14.22 2.51
CA ALA A 111 -2.81 13.21 2.28
C ALA A 111 -4.20 13.65 2.80
N MET A 112 -4.25 14.40 3.89
CA MET A 112 -5.47 15.03 4.40
C MET A 112 -5.98 16.11 3.43
N GLU A 113 -5.09 16.97 2.93
CA GLU A 113 -5.40 18.02 1.96
C GLU A 113 -5.93 17.43 0.65
N ALA A 114 -5.31 16.35 0.16
CA ALA A 114 -5.76 15.59 -1.00
C ALA A 114 -7.16 14.99 -0.79
N LEU A 115 -7.47 14.52 0.42
CA LEU A 115 -8.81 14.02 0.75
C LEU A 115 -9.86 15.13 0.70
N ILE A 116 -9.62 16.26 1.38
CA ILE A 116 -10.60 17.36 1.47
C ILE A 116 -10.75 18.13 0.15
N SER A 117 -9.72 18.19 -0.68
CA SER A 117 -9.76 18.81 -2.01
C SER A 117 -10.44 17.93 -3.07
N ASN A 118 -10.70 16.64 -2.76
CA ASN A 118 -11.39 15.75 -3.67
C ASN A 118 -12.87 16.17 -3.84
N PRO A 119 -13.32 16.55 -5.06
CA PRO A 119 -14.68 17.04 -5.27
C PRO A 119 -15.75 16.00 -4.99
N TYR A 120 -15.43 14.70 -5.13
CA TYR A 120 -16.36 13.62 -4.80
C TYR A 120 -16.45 13.40 -3.30
N TYR A 121 -15.35 13.56 -2.55
CA TYR A 121 -15.41 13.57 -1.10
C TYR A 121 -16.33 14.69 -0.62
N GLU A 122 -16.14 15.91 -1.11
CA GLU A 122 -16.99 17.05 -0.76
C GLU A 122 -18.48 16.82 -1.06
N LYS A 123 -18.79 16.14 -2.17
CA LYS A 123 -20.17 15.77 -2.53
C LYS A 123 -20.77 14.74 -1.56
N TYR A 124 -19.99 13.77 -1.10
CA TYR A 124 -20.49 12.60 -0.36
C TYR A 124 -20.16 12.58 1.15
N LYS A 125 -19.38 13.53 1.67
CA LYS A 125 -18.94 13.54 3.08
C LYS A 125 -20.06 13.56 4.13
N ASN A 126 -21.26 13.98 3.75
CA ASN A 126 -22.43 14.05 4.63
C ASN A 126 -23.33 12.81 4.55
N GLU A 127 -23.01 11.85 3.68
CA GLU A 127 -23.70 10.56 3.60
C GLU A 127 -23.52 9.77 4.90
N PRO A 128 -24.52 8.97 5.34
CA PRO A 128 -24.50 8.35 6.67
C PRO A 128 -23.26 7.50 6.97
N ASP A 129 -22.87 6.65 6.02
CA ASP A 129 -21.70 5.76 6.09
C ASP A 129 -20.37 6.51 6.10
N VAL A 130 -20.20 7.51 5.22
CA VAL A 130 -18.99 8.34 5.19
C VAL A 130 -18.88 9.18 6.47
N ARG A 131 -20.00 9.74 6.93
CA ARG A 131 -20.07 10.58 8.12
C ARG A 131 -19.80 9.79 9.40
N GLU A 132 -20.17 8.52 9.45
CA GLU A 132 -19.85 7.64 10.57
C GLU A 132 -18.34 7.52 10.78
N ILE A 133 -17.58 7.25 9.71
CA ILE A 133 -16.11 7.15 9.76
C ILE A 133 -15.51 8.49 10.16
N ILE A 134 -15.97 9.60 9.58
CA ILE A 134 -15.49 10.95 9.94
C ILE A 134 -15.76 11.27 11.41
N ASN A 135 -16.93 10.91 11.94
CA ASN A 135 -17.27 11.16 13.33
C ASN A 135 -16.39 10.35 14.28
N LYS A 136 -16.09 9.10 13.93
CA LYS A 136 -15.13 8.28 14.70
C LYS A 136 -13.74 8.92 14.73
N ALA A 137 -13.24 9.33 13.57
CA ALA A 137 -11.96 10.03 13.48
C ALA A 137 -11.92 11.36 14.27
N LYS A 138 -13.05 12.09 14.33
CA LYS A 138 -13.16 13.30 15.18
C LYS A 138 -13.09 12.99 16.67
N ILE A 139 -13.69 11.88 17.11
CA ILE A 139 -13.59 11.44 18.51
C ILE A 139 -12.15 11.09 18.85
N ASP A 140 -11.45 10.44 17.93
CA ASP A 140 -10.06 10.02 18.09
C ASP A 140 -9.04 11.14 17.77
N ASN A 141 -9.52 12.32 17.35
CA ASN A 141 -8.74 13.48 16.88
C ASN A 141 -7.73 13.17 15.77
N LEU A 142 -7.94 12.11 14.99
CA LEU A 142 -7.06 11.74 13.87
C LEU A 142 -7.82 10.89 12.84
N ILE A 143 -7.45 11.05 11.56
CA ILE A 143 -7.81 10.13 10.47
C ILE A 143 -6.58 9.29 10.13
N THR A 144 -6.74 7.96 10.14
CA THR A 144 -5.69 7.01 9.75
C THR A 144 -5.70 6.71 8.25
N TYR A 145 -4.62 6.11 7.73
CA TYR A 145 -4.60 5.65 6.33
C TYR A 145 -5.69 4.63 6.02
N HIS A 146 -6.06 3.80 7.00
CA HIS A 146 -7.18 2.87 6.86
C HIS A 146 -8.50 3.61 6.68
N GLU A 147 -8.80 4.59 7.53
CA GLU A 147 -10.04 5.37 7.45
C GLU A 147 -10.08 6.23 6.19
N GLN A 148 -8.96 6.82 5.79
CA GLN A 148 -8.85 7.57 4.53
C GLN A 148 -9.20 6.66 3.33
N LYS A 149 -8.65 5.45 3.29
CA LYS A 149 -8.97 4.45 2.27
C LYS A 149 -10.47 4.13 2.28
N GLU A 150 -11.03 3.84 3.45
CA GLU A 150 -12.44 3.46 3.60
C GLU A 150 -13.37 4.57 3.10
N ILE A 151 -13.09 5.82 3.47
CA ILE A 151 -13.80 7.00 2.96
C ILE A 151 -13.72 7.08 1.43
N LEU A 152 -12.53 6.94 0.85
CA LEU A 152 -12.34 7.04 -0.60
C LEU A 152 -12.99 5.88 -1.37
N ASP A 153 -13.00 4.67 -0.81
CA ASP A 153 -13.69 3.51 -1.39
C ASP A 153 -15.22 3.71 -1.36
N LEU A 154 -15.79 4.22 -0.27
CA LEU A 154 -17.21 4.57 -0.19
C LEU A 154 -17.58 5.66 -1.20
N VAL A 155 -16.79 6.74 -1.26
CA VAL A 155 -16.96 7.85 -2.22
C VAL A 155 -16.92 7.32 -3.66
N ARG A 156 -15.97 6.45 -3.98
CA ARG A 156 -15.85 5.81 -5.29
C ARG A 156 -17.06 4.95 -5.62
N ASN A 157 -17.51 4.11 -4.68
CA ASN A 157 -18.67 3.23 -4.88
C ASN A 157 -19.95 4.04 -5.11
N LYS A 158 -20.18 5.11 -4.33
CA LYS A 158 -21.33 6.00 -4.54
C LYS A 158 -21.28 6.68 -5.91
N ARG A 159 -20.12 7.19 -6.33
CA ARG A 159 -19.92 7.74 -7.67
C ARG A 159 -20.25 6.72 -8.77
N LEU A 160 -19.76 5.48 -8.65
CA LEU A 160 -20.02 4.42 -9.62
C LEU A 160 -21.52 4.08 -9.68
N ASN A 161 -22.18 3.94 -8.53
CA ASN A 161 -23.61 3.66 -8.47
C ASN A 161 -24.44 4.79 -9.08
N GLN A 162 -24.07 6.05 -8.85
CA GLN A 162 -24.72 7.19 -9.49
C GLN A 162 -24.57 7.14 -11.02
N ALA A 163 -23.35 6.92 -11.53
CA ALA A 163 -23.09 6.84 -12.97
C ALA A 163 -23.86 5.68 -13.63
N LEU A 164 -23.96 4.53 -12.95
CA LEU A 164 -24.76 3.39 -13.41
C LEU A 164 -26.26 3.74 -13.48
N ALA A 165 -26.79 4.44 -12.48
CA ALA A 165 -28.18 4.89 -12.48
C ALA A 165 -28.46 5.90 -13.60
N GLU A 166 -27.58 6.89 -13.78
CA GLU A 166 -27.68 7.89 -14.84
C GLU A 166 -27.63 7.26 -16.24
N ASN A 167 -26.70 6.31 -16.46
CA ASN A 167 -26.63 5.56 -17.71
C ASN A 167 -27.90 4.73 -17.96
N LYS A 168 -28.43 4.06 -16.94
CA LYS A 168 -29.69 3.31 -17.05
C LYS A 168 -30.85 4.21 -17.46
N ILE A 169 -30.97 5.39 -16.84
CA ILE A 169 -31.98 6.39 -17.19
C ILE A 169 -31.80 6.86 -18.64
N TRP A 170 -30.56 7.08 -19.08
CA TRP A 170 -30.26 7.47 -20.46
C TRP A 170 -30.74 6.42 -21.47
N TYR A 171 -30.43 5.14 -21.26
CA TYR A 171 -30.90 4.06 -22.13
C TYR A 171 -32.43 3.95 -22.15
N GLN A 172 -33.09 4.10 -21.01
CA GLN A 172 -34.56 4.06 -20.94
C GLN A 172 -35.22 5.18 -21.75
N LYS A 173 -34.65 6.40 -21.73
CA LYS A 173 -35.12 7.52 -22.56
C LYS A 173 -34.97 7.20 -24.05
N GLN A 174 -33.81 6.70 -24.47
CA GLN A 174 -33.56 6.34 -25.87
C GLN A 174 -34.52 5.26 -26.40
N ILE A 175 -34.88 4.27 -25.58
CA ILE A 175 -35.84 3.23 -25.97
C ILE A 175 -37.27 3.79 -26.08
N HIS A 176 -37.64 4.73 -25.21
CA HIS A 176 -38.98 5.35 -25.23
C HIS A 176 -39.16 6.33 -26.41
N ASP A 177 -38.07 6.87 -26.95
CA ASP A 177 -38.08 7.81 -28.08
C ASP A 177 -37.98 7.12 -29.46
N LEU A 178 -37.96 5.77 -29.52
CA LEU A 178 -37.98 4.92 -30.72
C LEU A 178 -39.36 4.32 -30.98
#